data_AF-A0A1F9DBP9-F1
#
_entry.id   AF-A0A1F9DBP9-F1
#
_cell.length_a   1.000
_cell.length_b   1.000
_cell.length_c   1.000
_cell.angle_alpha   90.00
_cell.angle_beta   90.00
_cell.angle_gamma   90.00
#
_symmetry.space_group_name_H-M   'P 1'
#
loop_
_entity.id
_entity.type
_entity.pdbx_description
1 polymer ?
#
loop_
_entity_poly.entity_id
_entity_poly.type
_entity_poly.pdbx_seq_one_letter_code
_entity_poly.pdbx_strand_id
1 'polypeptide(L)'
;MFPYYFIRFSGPLLLILVGLKILSGYSSIGKIQGIPWLSDLHSNKALDLFLLFLFIFHALYGLRLFLIDFGMVKREKLLFWIFTIISAGLFVLAYIYFF
;
A
#
# COMPACT_ATOMS: atom_id res chain seq x y z
N MET A 1 -12.64 10.66 -10.28
CA MET A 1 -12.33 11.45 -9.07
C MET A 1 -11.73 10.61 -7.94
N PHE A 2 -12.31 9.48 -7.55
CA PHE A 2 -11.76 8.65 -6.45
C PHE A 2 -10.25 8.28 -6.57
N PRO A 3 -9.75 7.69 -7.70
CA PRO A 3 -8.35 7.29 -7.79
C PRO A 3 -7.36 8.43 -7.60
N TYR A 4 -7.75 9.63 -8.06
CA TYR A 4 -6.95 10.85 -7.95
C TYR A 4 -6.77 11.29 -6.49
N TYR A 5 -7.82 11.24 -5.68
CA TYR A 5 -7.68 11.53 -4.26
C TYR A 5 -6.94 10.41 -3.54
N PHE A 6 -7.23 9.16 -3.88
CA PHE A 6 -6.60 8.00 -3.26
C PHE A 6 -5.08 8.11 -3.35
N ILE A 7 -4.48 8.31 -4.53
CA ILE A 7 -3.02 8.38 -4.68
C ILE A 7 -2.38 9.53 -3.87
N ARG A 8 -3.08 10.67 -3.74
CA ARG A 8 -2.58 11.85 -3.03
C ARG A 8 -2.56 11.68 -1.53
N PHE A 9 -3.52 10.95 -0.97
CA PHE A 9 -3.56 10.69 0.47
C PHE A 9 -2.79 9.42 0.85
N SER A 10 -2.88 8.37 0.03
CA SER A 10 -2.18 7.11 0.30
C SER A 10 -0.66 7.24 0.21
N GLY A 11 -0.11 8.10 -0.65
CA GLY A 11 1.34 8.30 -0.76
C GLY A 11 2.00 8.78 0.55
N PRO A 12 1.61 9.95 1.09
CA PRO A 12 2.11 10.42 2.39
C PRO A 12 1.80 9.45 3.53
N LEU A 13 0.63 8.80 3.52
CA LEU A 13 0.27 7.82 4.53
C LEU A 13 1.20 6.59 4.48
N LEU A 14 1.49 6.07 3.28
CA LEU A 14 2.45 4.98 3.08
C LEU A 14 3.85 5.38 3.53
N LEU A 15 4.30 6.60 3.22
CA LEU A 15 5.60 7.10 3.68
C LEU A 15 5.73 6.99 5.20
N ILE A 16 4.70 7.44 5.93
CA ILE A 16 4.69 7.39 7.40
C ILE A 16 4.64 5.94 7.89
N LEU A 17 3.67 5.15 7.41
CA LEU A 17 3.43 3.80 7.92
C LEU A 17 4.56 2.82 7.58
N VAL A 18 5.14 2.92 6.38
CA VAL A 18 6.32 2.13 5.99
C VAL A 18 7.53 2.56 6.79
N GLY A 19 7.73 3.86 7.02
CA GLY A 19 8.77 4.36 7.93
C GLY A 19 8.65 3.75 9.32
N LEU A 20 7.44 3.75 9.90
CA LEU A 20 7.15 3.08 11.17
C LEU A 20 7.41 1.56 11.11
N LYS A 21 7.09 0.88 9.99
CA LYS A 21 7.41 -0.54 9.81
C LYS A 21 8.90 -0.84 9.74
N ILE A 22 9.68 0.04 9.13
CA ILE A 22 11.15 -0.08 9.09
C ILE A 22 11.73 0.09 10.50
N LEU A 23 11.33 1.14 11.23
CA LEU A 23 11.80 1.38 12.60
C LEU A 23 11.40 0.24 13.55
N SER A 24 10.16 -0.25 13.45
CA SER A 24 9.70 -1.40 14.22
C SER A 24 10.42 -2.70 13.88
N GLY A 25 10.85 -2.89 12.63
CA GLY A 25 11.70 -4.02 12.24
C GLY A 25 13.11 -3.95 12.87
N TYR A 26 13.67 -2.75 13.03
CA TYR A 26 14.92 -2.60 13.76
C TYR A 26 14.76 -2.84 15.27
N SER A 27 13.60 -2.49 15.83
CA SER A 27 13.27 -2.78 17.22
C SER A 27 13.11 -4.28 17.48
N SER A 28 12.47 -5.02 16.57
CA SER A 28 12.24 -6.46 16.74
C SER A 28 13.52 -7.31 16.74
N ILE A 29 14.62 -6.79 16.15
CA ILE A 29 15.95 -7.42 16.19
C ILE A 29 16.88 -6.80 17.24
N GLY A 30 16.35 -5.99 18.17
CA GLY A 30 17.11 -5.43 19.29
C GLY A 30 18.04 -4.26 18.95
N LYS A 31 17.99 -3.71 17.71
CA LYS A 31 18.79 -2.55 17.31
C LYS A 31 18.22 -1.21 17.82
N ILE A 32 16.92 -1.16 18.10
CA ILE A 32 16.27 -0.03 18.77
C ILE A 32 15.70 -0.54 20.10
N GLN A 33 16.20 0.03 21.20
CA GLN A 33 15.81 -0.34 22.56
C GLN A 33 15.15 0.85 23.27
N GLY A 34 14.38 0.58 24.33
CA GLY A 34 13.72 1.62 25.13
C GLY A 34 12.34 2.07 24.63
N ILE A 35 11.81 1.47 23.56
CA ILE A 35 10.45 1.73 23.06
C ILE A 35 9.68 0.40 22.93
N PRO A 36 9.04 -0.09 24.01
CA PRO A 36 8.48 -1.45 24.07
C PRO A 36 7.42 -1.73 23.00
N TRP A 37 6.55 -0.76 22.73
CA TRP A 37 5.44 -0.91 21.78
C TRP A 37 5.90 -1.00 20.32
N LEU A 38 7.14 -0.60 20.02
CA LEU A 38 7.61 -0.51 18.64
C LEU A 38 7.80 -1.89 18.03
N SER A 39 8.31 -2.86 18.80
CA SER A 39 8.39 -4.26 18.34
C SER A 39 6.99 -4.87 18.16
N ASP A 40 6.05 -4.61 19.07
CA ASP A 40 4.67 -5.11 18.96
C ASP A 40 3.96 -4.56 17.73
N LEU A 41 4.22 -3.28 17.39
CA LEU A 41 3.73 -2.68 16.15
C LEU A 41 4.25 -3.42 14.91
N HIS A 42 5.46 -3.98 14.96
CA HIS A 42 6.01 -4.78 13.86
C HIS A 42 5.25 -6.09 13.64
N SER A 43 4.58 -6.62 14.66
CA SER A 43 3.84 -7.89 14.54
C SER A 43 2.33 -7.66 14.44
N ASN A 44 1.89 -6.40 14.28
CA ASN A 44 0.48 -6.07 14.19
C ASN A 44 -0.10 -6.43 12.80
N LYS A 45 -0.87 -7.53 12.76
CA LYS A 45 -1.52 -8.01 11.54
C LYS A 45 -2.48 -7.01 10.89
N ALA A 46 -3.18 -6.20 11.68
CA ALA A 46 -4.10 -5.20 11.13
C ALA A 46 -3.34 -4.08 10.39
N LEU A 47 -2.21 -3.65 10.94
CA LEU A 47 -1.31 -2.70 10.28
C LEU A 47 -0.74 -3.30 8.99
N ASP A 48 -0.31 -4.56 9.01
CA ASP A 48 0.23 -5.23 7.82
C ASP A 48 -0.80 -5.35 6.71
N LEU A 49 -2.03 -5.76 7.05
CA LEU A 49 -3.12 -5.86 6.08
C LEU A 49 -3.49 -4.48 5.51
N PHE A 50 -3.53 -3.45 6.35
CA PHE A 50 -3.83 -2.08 5.91
C PHE A 50 -2.72 -1.50 5.01
N LEU A 51 -1.45 -1.72 5.36
CA LEU A 51 -0.32 -1.34 4.52
C LEU A 51 -0.33 -2.04 3.17
N LEU A 52 -0.66 -3.33 3.16
CA LEU A 52 -0.77 -4.11 1.94
C LEU A 52 -1.87 -3.59 1.02
N PHE A 53 -3.04 -3.28 1.59
CA PHE A 53 -4.14 -2.63 0.88
C PHE A 53 -3.68 -1.29 0.28
N LEU A 54 -3.11 -0.39 1.09
CA LEU A 54 -2.66 0.92 0.64
C LEU A 54 -1.62 0.80 -0.46
N PHE A 55 -0.62 -0.08 -0.29
CA PHE A 55 0.48 -0.26 -1.23
C PHE A 55 -0.01 -0.74 -2.59
N ILE A 56 -0.81 -1.81 -2.63
CA ILE A 56 -1.32 -2.40 -3.88
C ILE A 56 -2.14 -1.36 -4.66
N PHE A 57 -3.13 -0.74 -4.02
CA PHE A 57 -4.00 0.22 -4.69
C PHE A 57 -3.25 1.50 -5.09
N HIS A 58 -2.32 1.99 -4.26
CA HIS A 58 -1.51 3.16 -4.59
C HIS A 58 -0.65 2.90 -5.82
N ALA A 59 0.10 1.79 -5.82
CA ALA A 59 1.00 1.43 -6.92
C ALA A 59 0.24 1.24 -8.24
N LEU A 60 -0.89 0.54 -8.21
CA LEU A 60 -1.69 0.26 -9.40
C LEU A 60 -2.42 1.49 -9.94
N TYR A 61 -2.93 2.37 -9.07
CA TYR A 61 -3.48 3.65 -9.53
C TYR A 61 -2.39 4.63 -10.01
N GLY A 62 -1.19 4.58 -9.44
CA GLY A 62 -0.02 5.29 -9.95
C GLY A 62 0.37 4.79 -11.35
N LEU A 63 0.43 3.47 -11.56
CA LEU A 63 0.71 2.87 -12.87
C LEU A 63 -0.36 3.25 -13.90
N ARG A 64 -1.64 3.25 -13.51
CA ARG A 64 -2.72 3.78 -14.36
C ARG A 64 -2.43 5.21 -14.81
N LEU A 65 -2.00 6.08 -13.90
CA LEU A 65 -1.70 7.47 -14.21
C LEU A 65 -0.55 7.57 -15.21
N PHE A 66 0.55 6.83 -14.99
CA PHE A 66 1.65 6.75 -15.96
C PHE A 66 1.17 6.35 -17.36
N LEU A 67 0.35 5.30 -17.48
CA LEU A 67 -0.15 4.84 -18.79
C LEU A 67 -0.99 5.90 -19.53
N ILE A 68 -1.74 6.72 -18.79
CA ILE A 68 -2.54 7.81 -19.36
C ILE A 68 -1.62 8.97 -19.77
N ASP A 69 -0.69 9.37 -18.91
CA ASP A 69 0.21 10.50 -19.13
C ASP A 69 1.16 10.25 -20.31
N PHE A 70 1.61 9.01 -20.51
CA PHE A 70 2.39 8.60 -21.69
C PHE A 70 1.53 8.45 -22.97
N GLY A 71 0.22 8.66 -22.90
CA GLY A 71 -0.69 8.53 -24.04
C GLY A 71 -0.87 7.10 -24.54
N MET A 72 -0.39 6.09 -23.79
CA MET A 72 -0.45 4.68 -24.17
C MET A 72 -1.89 4.18 -24.22
N VAL A 73 -2.77 4.73 -23.38
CA VAL A 73 -4.18 4.34 -23.33
C VAL A 73 -5.06 5.56 -23.07
N LYS A 74 -6.05 5.78 -23.95
CA LYS A 74 -7.00 6.92 -23.86
C LYS A 74 -8.31 6.59 -23.15
N ARG A 75 -8.54 5.32 -22.78
CA ARG A 75 -9.80 4.84 -22.17
C ARG A 75 -9.75 4.86 -20.65
N GLU A 76 -9.85 6.04 -20.06
CA GLU A 76 -9.70 6.26 -18.61
C GLU A 76 -10.62 5.42 -17.72
N LYS A 77 -11.89 5.26 -18.13
CA LYS A 77 -12.90 4.50 -17.36
C LYS A 77 -12.62 3.00 -17.40
N LEU A 78 -12.20 2.49 -18.56
CA LEU A 78 -11.82 1.09 -18.71
C LEU A 78 -10.58 0.77 -17.85
N LEU A 79 -9.55 1.61 -17.95
CA LEU A 79 -8.36 1.47 -17.12
C LEU A 79 -8.67 1.52 -15.63
N PHE A 80 -9.57 2.42 -15.20
CA PHE A 80 -9.99 2.46 -13.80
C PHE A 80 -10.52 1.12 -13.32
N TRP A 81 -11.42 0.48 -14.08
CA TRP A 81 -11.98 -0.82 -13.70
C TRP A 81 -10.93 -1.93 -13.73
N ILE A 82 -10.11 -1.99 -14.78
CA ILE A 82 -9.03 -2.98 -14.89
C ILE A 82 -8.11 -2.92 -13.68
N PHE A 83 -7.56 -1.74 -13.38
CA PHE A 83 -6.64 -1.58 -12.26
C PHE A 83 -7.31 -1.82 -10.90
N THR A 84 -8.59 -1.47 -10.75
CA THR A 84 -9.34 -1.75 -9.52
C THR A 84 -9.57 -3.24 -9.32
N ILE A 85 -9.96 -3.98 -10.37
CA ILE A 85 -10.17 -5.43 -10.31
C ILE A 85 -8.84 -6.15 -10.02
N ILE A 86 -7.76 -5.75 -10.70
CA ILE A 86 -6.42 -6.30 -10.44
C ILE A 86 -6.00 -6.02 -8.99
N SER A 87 -6.17 -4.79 -8.50
CA SER A 87 -5.84 -4.44 -7.11
C SER A 87 -6.61 -5.28 -6.10
N ALA A 88 -7.93 -5.40 -6.29
CA ALA A 88 -8.78 -6.20 -5.41
C ALA A 88 -8.40 -7.68 -5.46
N GLY A 89 -8.13 -8.23 -6.65
CA GLY A 89 -7.68 -9.60 -6.83
C GLY A 89 -6.36 -9.87 -6.12
N LEU A 90 -5.36 -9.02 -6.31
CA LEU A 90 -4.07 -9.14 -5.62
C LEU A 90 -4.21 -9.03 -4.11
N PHE A 91 -5.05 -8.12 -3.63
CA PHE A 91 -5.30 -7.97 -2.20
C PHE A 91 -5.98 -9.19 -1.58
N VAL A 92 -7.01 -9.75 -2.23
CA VAL A 92 -7.69 -10.97 -1.77
C VAL A 92 -6.75 -12.17 -1.81
N LEU A 93 -5.96 -12.34 -2.87
CA LEU A 93 -4.97 -13.40 -2.95
C LEU A 93 -3.96 -13.27 -1.80
N ALA A 94 -3.40 -12.08 -1.60
CA ALA A 94 -2.42 -11.88 -0.55
C ALA A 94 -3.02 -12.06 0.86
N TYR A 95 -4.29 -11.70 1.07
CA TYR A 95 -5.00 -12.03 2.30
C TYR A 95 -5.07 -13.55 2.51
N ILE A 96 -5.57 -14.31 1.52
CA ILE A 96 -5.71 -15.78 1.62
C ILE A 96 -4.38 -16.48 1.89
N TYR A 97 -3.27 -16.01 1.29
CA TYR A 97 -1.98 -16.67 1.42
C TYR A 97 -1.19 -16.28 2.69
N PHE A 98 -1.37 -15.07 3.22
CA PHE A 98 -0.54 -14.55 4.30
C PHE A 98 -1.27 -14.30 5.63
N PHE A 99 -2.61 -14.29 5.66
CA PHE A 99 -3.42 -13.95 6.83
C PHE A 99 -4.44 -15.02 7.17
#